data_AF-A0A2G0QES4-F1
#
_entry.id   AF-A0A2G0QES4-F1
#
_cell.length_a   1.000
_cell.length_b   1.000
_cell.length_c   1.000
_cell.angle_alpha   90.00
_cell.angle_beta   90.00
_cell.angle_gamma   90.00
#
_symmetry.space_group_name_H-M   'P 1'
#
loop_
_entity.id
_entity.type
_entity.pdbx_description
1 polymer ?
#
loop_
_entity_poly.entity_id
_entity_poly.type
_entity_poly.pdbx_seq_one_letter_code
_entity_poly.pdbx_strand_id
1 'polypeptide(L)'
;MILGSYIDLSLSKARELTRELSARVALGYDVAGEKQERKAEALAKIETEKAAIKVSDLAAEYFERQILPRWKHPDILRGRIDKDINPRIGHMKLTA
;
A
#
# COMPACT_ATOMS: atom_id res chain seq x y z
N MET A 1 19.52 13.63 2.76
CA MET A 1 19.70 12.32 3.42
C MET A 1 19.29 12.50 4.87
N ILE A 2 18.43 11.63 5.41
CA ILE A 2 17.96 11.70 6.80
C ILE A 2 18.64 10.54 7.53
N LEU A 3 19.45 10.84 8.55
CA LEU A 3 20.27 9.85 9.27
C LEU A 3 19.59 9.29 10.53
N GLY A 4 18.44 9.84 10.93
CA GLY A 4 17.69 9.43 12.12
C GLY A 4 17.38 10.62 13.04
N SER A 5 16.84 10.31 14.23
CA SER A 5 16.60 11.28 15.31
C SER A 5 17.78 11.33 16.28
N TYR A 6 18.00 12.49 16.92
CA TYR A 6 19.07 12.68 17.90
C TYR A 6 18.97 11.73 19.11
N ILE A 7 17.76 11.23 19.39
CA ILE A 7 17.50 10.25 20.46
C ILE A 7 18.17 8.91 20.13
N ASP A 8 18.19 8.52 18.86
CA ASP A 8 18.68 7.23 18.40
C ASP A 8 20.16 7.29 17.99
N LEU A 9 20.68 8.49 17.71
CA LEU A 9 22.01 8.67 17.14
C LEU A 9 22.71 9.92 17.68
N SER A 10 23.86 9.71 18.35
CA SER A 10 24.69 10.81 18.84
C SER A 10 25.32 11.59 17.69
N LEU A 11 25.64 12.86 17.95
CA LEU A 11 26.22 13.77 16.95
C LEU A 11 27.56 13.26 16.37
N SER A 12 28.38 12.59 17.19
CA SER A 12 29.64 11.98 16.77
C SER A 12 29.40 10.83 15.78
N LYS A 13 28.49 9.91 16.12
CA LYS A 13 28.12 8.78 15.26
C LYS A 13 27.50 9.24 13.95
N ALA A 14 26.69 10.31 13.97
CA ALA A 14 26.10 10.87 12.76
C ALA A 14 27.18 11.41 11.79
N ARG A 15 28.23 12.04 12.32
CA ARG A 15 29.36 12.56 11.52
C ARG A 15 30.25 11.45 10.96
N GLU A 16 30.41 10.34 11.68
CA GLU A 16 31.12 9.15 11.18
C GLU A 16 30.36 8.50 10.04
N LEU A 17 29.06 8.21 10.25
CA LEU A 17 28.18 7.68 9.21
C LEU A 17 28.14 8.56 7.97
N THR A 18 28.07 9.89 8.12
CA THR A 18 28.09 10.81 6.98
C THR A 18 29.38 10.67 6.17
N ARG A 19 30.53 10.55 6.84
CA ARG A 19 31.83 10.38 6.17
C ARG A 19 31.92 9.04 5.44
N GLU A 20 31.51 7.95 6.08
CA GLU A 20 31.46 6.63 5.44
C GLU A 20 30.54 6.60 4.21
N LEU A 21 29.36 7.19 4.32
CA LEU A 21 28.40 7.28 3.22
C LEU A 21 28.93 8.15 2.08
N SER A 22 29.61 9.26 2.39
CA SER A 22 30.28 10.08 1.37
C SER A 22 31.44 9.35 0.69
N ALA A 23 32.19 8.54 1.43
CA ALA A 23 33.28 7.75 0.89
C ALA A 23 32.76 6.67 -0.06
N ARG A 24 31.64 6.02 0.28
CA ARG A 24 30.96 5.06 -0.61
C ARG A 24 30.50 5.72 -1.91
N VAL A 25 29.90 6.93 -1.83
CA VAL A 25 29.51 7.68 -3.04
C VAL A 25 30.72 8.07 -3.89
N ALA A 26 31.81 8.50 -3.27
CA ALA A 26 33.05 8.85 -3.97
C ALA A 26 33.73 7.63 -4.64
N LEU A 27 33.57 6.43 -4.06
CA LEU A 27 34.03 5.16 -4.62
C LEU A 27 33.18 4.66 -5.80
N GLY A 28 32.16 5.41 -6.23
CA GLY A 28 31.36 5.09 -7.42
C GLY A 28 30.25 4.07 -7.18
N TYR A 29 29.83 3.84 -5.93
CA TYR A 29 28.66 3.02 -5.65
C TYR A 29 27.40 3.66 -6.25
N ASP A 30 26.62 2.89 -7.02
CA ASP A 30 25.36 3.34 -7.60
C ASP A 30 24.23 3.39 -6.56
N VAL A 31 24.21 4.47 -5.79
CA VAL A 31 23.17 4.78 -4.80
C VAL A 31 21.83 5.10 -5.47
N ALA A 32 21.80 5.38 -6.77
CA ALA A 32 20.57 5.69 -7.49
C ALA A 32 19.79 4.40 -7.81
N GLY A 33 20.47 3.36 -8.28
CA GLY A 33 19.89 2.03 -8.52
C GLY A 33 19.24 1.43 -7.27
N GLU A 34 19.96 1.37 -6.15
CA GLU A 34 19.43 0.82 -4.90
C GLU A 34 18.21 1.59 -4.36
N LYS A 35 18.18 2.92 -4.56
CA LYS A 35 17.03 3.73 -4.16
C LYS A 35 15.82 3.48 -5.04
N GLN A 36 16.03 3.21 -6.32
CA GLN A 36 14.95 2.83 -7.22
C GLN A 36 14.43 1.44 -6.89
N GLU A 37 15.31 0.47 -6.63
CA GLU A 37 14.92 -0.89 -6.22
C GLU A 37 14.11 -0.88 -4.92
N ARG A 38 14.56 -0.16 -3.88
CA ARG A 38 13.79 -0.04 -2.63
C ARG A 38 12.41 0.59 -2.84
N LYS A 39 12.31 1.56 -3.75
CA LYS A 39 11.01 2.16 -4.12
C LYS A 39 10.15 1.17 -4.91
N ALA A 40 10.74 0.41 -5.82
CA ALA A 40 10.04 -0.60 -6.62
C ALA A 40 9.51 -1.74 -5.74
N GLU A 41 10.30 -2.24 -4.78
CA GLU A 41 9.85 -3.24 -3.82
C GLU A 41 8.72 -2.74 -2.92
N ALA A 42 8.81 -1.48 -2.45
CA ALA A 42 7.74 -0.88 -1.66
C ALA A 42 6.46 -0.72 -2.49
N LEU A 43 6.58 -0.31 -3.76
CA LEU A 43 5.46 -0.22 -4.68
C LEU A 43 4.86 -1.61 -4.99
N ALA A 44 5.68 -2.64 -5.19
CA ALA A 44 5.22 -4.00 -5.42
C ALA A 44 4.46 -4.57 -4.21
N LYS A 45 4.89 -4.27 -2.98
CA LYS A 45 4.12 -4.61 -1.76
C LYS A 45 2.79 -3.89 -1.74
N ILE A 46 2.75 -2.62 -2.09
CA ILE A 46 1.49 -1.85 -2.15
C ILE A 46 0.57 -2.38 -3.28
N GLU A 47 1.11 -2.77 -4.43
CA GLU A 47 0.34 -3.32 -5.54
C GLU A 47 -0.21 -4.71 -5.24
N THR A 48 0.58 -5.59 -4.64
CA THR A 48 0.10 -6.90 -4.18
C THR A 48 -0.98 -6.75 -3.11
N GLU A 49 -0.83 -5.77 -2.22
CA GLU A 49 -1.87 -5.44 -1.25
C GLU A 49 -3.14 -4.82 -1.87
N LYS A 50 -3.00 -4.08 -2.97
CA LYS A 50 -4.14 -3.52 -3.73
C LYS A 50 -4.83 -4.57 -4.61
N ALA A 51 -4.08 -5.53 -5.12
CA ALA A 51 -4.55 -6.64 -5.95
C ALA A 51 -5.23 -7.74 -5.12
N ALA A 52 -5.08 -7.71 -3.79
CA ALA A 52 -5.88 -8.53 -2.90
C ALA A 52 -7.36 -8.23 -3.12
N ILE A 53 -8.14 -9.26 -3.42
CA ILE A 53 -9.59 -9.16 -3.69
C ILE A 53 -10.25 -8.48 -2.48
N LYS A 54 -10.94 -7.37 -2.72
CA LYS A 54 -11.61 -6.61 -1.68
C LYS A 54 -13.05 -7.05 -1.54
N VAL A 55 -13.61 -6.85 -0.35
CA VAL A 55 -15.04 -7.10 -0.08
C VAL A 55 -15.94 -6.26 -1.01
N SER A 56 -15.48 -5.08 -1.47
CA SER A 56 -16.20 -4.28 -2.47
C SER A 56 -16.40 -5.01 -3.80
N ASP A 57 -15.38 -5.73 -4.25
CA ASP A 57 -15.39 -6.42 -5.55
C ASP A 57 -16.30 -7.64 -5.47
N LEU A 58 -16.24 -8.37 -4.36
CA LEU A 58 -17.16 -9.47 -4.06
C LEU A 58 -18.62 -8.99 -3.96
N ALA A 59 -18.86 -7.84 -3.34
CA ALA A 59 -20.20 -7.27 -3.23
C ALA A 59 -20.78 -6.88 -4.60
N ALA A 60 -19.94 -6.38 -5.51
CA ALA A 60 -20.33 -6.10 -6.88
C ALA A 60 -20.68 -7.38 -7.66
N GLU A 61 -19.86 -8.43 -7.55
CA GLU A 61 -20.13 -9.73 -8.19
C GLU A 61 -21.42 -10.38 -7.66
N TYR A 62 -21.64 -10.31 -6.34
CA TYR A 62 -22.87 -10.80 -5.73
C TYR A 62 -24.11 -10.03 -6.22
N PHE A 63 -23.98 -8.71 -6.36
CA PHE A 63 -25.05 -7.85 -6.88
C PHE A 63 -25.46 -8.26 -8.30
N GLU A 64 -24.49 -8.48 -9.18
CA GLU A 64 -24.74 -8.85 -10.57
C GLU A 64 -25.34 -10.25 -10.69
N ARG A 65 -24.78 -11.23 -9.97
CA ARG A 65 -25.19 -12.64 -10.10
C ARG A 65 -26.49 -12.97 -9.41
N GLN A 66 -26.76 -12.38 -8.24
CA GLN A 66 -27.86 -12.82 -7.39
C GLN A 66 -29.02 -11.83 -7.32
N ILE A 67 -28.75 -10.53 -7.43
CA ILE A 67 -29.75 -9.50 -7.16
C ILE A 67 -30.41 -9.02 -8.45
N LEU A 68 -29.65 -8.72 -9.51
CA LEU A 68 -30.20 -8.33 -10.81
C LEU A 68 -31.28 -9.29 -11.36
N PRO A 69 -31.10 -10.63 -11.36
CA PRO A 69 -32.10 -11.52 -11.95
C PRO A 69 -33.31 -11.80 -11.06
N ARG A 70 -33.22 -11.55 -9.74
CA ARG A 70 -34.25 -11.97 -8.77
C ARG A 70 -35.06 -10.83 -8.17
N TRP A 71 -34.54 -9.59 -8.16
CA TRP A 71 -35.13 -8.48 -7.43
C TRP A 71 -35.75 -7.43 -8.36
N LYS A 72 -36.96 -6.97 -8.01
CA LYS A 72 -37.70 -5.95 -8.79
C LYS A 72 -37.08 -4.56 -8.75
N HIS A 73 -36.42 -4.20 -7.64
CA HIS A 73 -35.76 -2.91 -7.45
C HIS A 73 -34.33 -3.10 -6.92
N PRO A 74 -33.40 -3.52 -7.79
CA PRO A 74 -32.02 -3.80 -7.41
C PRO A 74 -31.28 -2.53 -6.94
N ASP A 75 -31.67 -1.34 -7.42
CA ASP A 75 -31.04 -0.06 -7.06
C ASP A 75 -31.09 0.27 -5.57
N ILE A 76 -32.14 -0.18 -4.86
CA ILE A 76 -32.27 -0.01 -3.41
C ILE A 76 -31.13 -0.74 -2.68
N LEU A 77 -30.79 -1.94 -3.17
CA LEU A 77 -29.72 -2.73 -2.58
C LEU A 77 -28.36 -2.22 -3.01
N ARG A 78 -28.22 -1.67 -4.22
CA ARG A 78 -27.02 -0.97 -4.67
C ARG A 78 -26.69 0.20 -3.73
N GLY A 79 -27.67 1.03 -3.44
CA GLY A 79 -27.50 2.17 -2.52
C GLY A 79 -27.13 1.75 -1.10
N ARG A 80 -27.58 0.58 -0.62
CA ARG A 80 -27.16 0.03 0.68
C ARG A 80 -25.74 -0.52 0.64
N ILE A 81 -25.35 -1.20 -0.44
CA ILE A 81 -23.96 -1.66 -0.60
C ILE A 81 -23.02 -0.44 -0.57
N ASP A 82 -23.37 0.63 -1.29
CA ASP A 82 -22.53 1.82 -1.39
C ASP A 82 -22.48 2.65 -0.10
N LYS A 83 -23.59 2.71 0.66
CA LYS A 83 -23.66 3.51 1.91
C LYS A 83 -23.23 2.76 3.17
N ASP A 84 -23.54 1.47 3.26
CA ASP A 84 -23.37 0.73 4.51
C ASP A 84 -22.22 -0.26 4.48
N ILE A 85 -21.97 -0.90 3.33
CA ILE A 85 -20.98 -1.98 3.19
C ILE A 85 -19.63 -1.41 2.76
N ASN A 86 -19.59 -0.65 1.67
CA ASN A 86 -18.34 -0.10 1.12
C ASN A 86 -17.57 0.79 2.13
N PRO A 87 -18.22 1.69 2.90
CA PRO A 87 -17.50 2.53 3.85
C PRO A 87 -16.99 1.77 5.08
N ARG A 88 -17.71 0.73 5.52
CA ARG A 88 -17.40 0.00 6.75
C ARG A 88 -16.45 -1.16 6.54
N ILE A 89 -16.65 -1.95 5.49
CA ILE A 89 -15.93 -3.22 5.28
C ILE A 89 -15.41 -3.39 3.85
N GLY A 90 -15.75 -2.50 2.92
CA GLY A 90 -15.31 -2.59 1.52
C GLY A 90 -13.78 -2.54 1.31
N HIS A 91 -13.05 -1.98 2.26
CA HIS A 91 -11.58 -1.92 2.24
C HIS A 91 -10.91 -3.17 2.83
N MET A 92 -11.68 -4.10 3.41
CA MET A 92 -11.13 -5.34 3.94
C MET A 92 -10.70 -6.25 2.79
N LYS A 93 -9.52 -6.87 2.97
CA LYS A 93 -9.01 -7.90 2.07
C LYS A 93 -9.73 -9.21 2.39
N LEU A 94 -10.16 -9.93 1.37
CA LEU A 94 -10.62 -11.31 1.51
C LEU A 94 -9.40 -12.20 1.70
N THR A 95 -9.16 -12.62 2.94
CA THR A 95 -8.29 -13.75 3.23
C THR A 95 -9.11 -15.03 3.08
N ALA A 96 -8.75 -15.83 2.07
CA ALA A 96 -9.26 -17.19 1.89
C ALA A 96 -8.82 -18.12 3.03
#